data_AF-A0A1E4EFI9-F1
#
_entry.id   AF-A0A1E4EFI9-F1
#
_cell.length_a   1.000
_cell.length_b   1.000
_cell.length_c   1.000
_cell.angle_alpha   90.00
_cell.angle_beta   90.00
_cell.angle_gamma   90.00
#
_symmetry.space_group_name_H-M   'P 1'
#
loop_
_entity.id
_entity.type
_entity.pdbx_description
1 polymer ?
#
loop_
_entity_poly.entity_id
_entity_poly.type
_entity_poly.pdbx_seq_one_letter_code
_entity_poly.pdbx_strand_id
1 'polypeptide(L)'
;MLNNSDTILIHKILADAEKKIKDELNVRCKVEVTEVISYGISDYYINHCLNRWQVNMAYIRQKKGDKHHIALRQILCFILRKETKLTYNQIAKLLNIKDHGTVINAIKRFNNYIATNDPYLLQFYNPVKELVTSIPHK
;
A
#
# COMPACT_ATOMS: atom_id res chain seq x y z
N MET A 1 14.41 6.83 -18.79
CA MET A 1 14.85 8.22 -18.54
C MET A 1 13.63 9.02 -18.14
N LEU A 2 13.71 9.81 -17.08
CA LEU A 2 12.60 10.69 -16.67
C LEU A 2 12.37 11.73 -17.76
N ASN A 3 11.11 12.02 -18.06
CA ASN A 3 10.80 13.10 -18.98
C ASN A 3 10.95 14.45 -18.26
N ASN A 4 10.98 15.55 -19.02
CA ASN A 4 11.20 16.88 -18.45
C ASN A 4 10.11 17.28 -17.43
N SER A 5 8.87 16.80 -17.61
CA SER A 5 7.75 17.04 -16.69
C SER A 5 7.97 16.36 -15.34
N ASP A 6 8.46 15.12 -15.33
CA ASP A 6 8.73 14.36 -14.12
C ASP A 6 9.86 15.00 -13.31
N THR A 7 10.92 15.45 -13.98
CA THR A 7 12.04 16.16 -13.35
C THR A 7 11.59 17.45 -12.67
N ILE A 8 10.75 18.25 -13.34
CA ILE A 8 10.19 19.48 -12.77
C ILE A 8 9.34 19.18 -11.53
N LEU A 9 8.51 18.14 -11.59
CA LEU A 9 7.67 17.73 -10.47
C LEU A 9 8.52 17.29 -9.26
N ILE A 10 9.55 16.46 -9.48
CA ILE A 10 10.47 16.02 -8.43
C ILE A 10 11.13 17.23 -7.75
N HIS A 11 11.68 18.17 -8.51
CA HIS A 11 12.29 19.37 -7.94
C HIS A 11 11.30 20.19 -7.10
N LYS A 12 10.04 20.29 -7.53
CA LYS A 12 9.00 20.98 -6.76
C LYS A 12 8.72 20.28 -5.43
N ILE A 13 8.59 18.95 -5.44
CA ILE A 13 8.36 18.15 -4.23
C ILE A 13 9.53 18.31 -3.25
N LEU A 14 10.77 18.27 -3.74
CA LEU A 14 11.97 18.44 -2.91
C LEU A 14 12.00 19.83 -2.26
N ALA A 15 11.73 20.89 -3.04
CA ALA A 15 11.68 22.25 -2.53
C ALA A 15 10.58 22.43 -1.47
N ASP A 16 9.40 21.84 -1.68
CA ASP A 16 8.30 21.87 -0.72
C ASP A 16 8.67 21.13 0.58
N ALA A 17 9.37 19.99 0.49
CA ALA A 17 9.85 19.24 1.64
C ALA A 17 10.93 20.01 2.42
N GLU A 18 11.93 20.58 1.75
CA GLU A 18 12.97 21.42 2.36
C GLU A 18 12.37 22.62 3.09
N LYS A 19 11.40 23.28 2.45
CA LYS A 19 10.68 24.40 3.04
C LYS A 19 9.93 23.97 4.30
N LYS A 20 9.20 22.86 4.25
CA LYS A 20 8.46 22.33 5.40
C LYS A 20 9.37 22.02 6.59
N ILE A 21 10.52 21.39 6.34
CA ILE A 21 11.51 21.09 7.39
C ILE A 21 12.07 22.38 7.99
N LYS A 22 12.37 23.37 7.15
CA LYS A 22 12.85 24.68 7.62
C LYS A 22 11.80 25.38 8.49
N ASP A 23 10.55 25.39 8.06
CA ASP A 23 9.48 26.10 8.77
C ASP A 23 9.12 25.42 10.10
N GLU A 24 9.14 24.08 10.17
CA GLU A 24 8.79 23.33 11.39
C GLU A 24 9.95 23.18 12.39
N LEU A 25 11.20 23.04 11.92
CA LEU A 25 12.36 22.74 12.77
C LEU A 25 13.37 23.89 12.86
N ASN A 26 13.21 24.96 12.07
CA ASN A 26 14.16 26.07 11.95
C ASN A 26 15.58 25.63 11.57
N VAL A 27 15.70 24.61 10.72
CA VAL A 27 16.97 24.06 10.21
C VAL A 27 17.03 24.17 8.69
N ARG A 28 18.22 24.42 8.13
CA ARG A 28 18.47 24.24 6.69
C ARG A 28 18.89 22.81 6.42
N CYS A 29 18.12 22.11 5.59
CA CYS A 29 18.48 20.79 5.07
C CYS A 29 18.54 20.84 3.54
N LYS A 30 19.25 19.87 2.95
CA LYS A 30 19.20 19.58 1.53
C LYS A 30 18.57 18.21 1.36
N VAL A 31 17.52 18.10 0.57
CA VAL A 31 16.86 16.82 0.29
C VAL A 31 17.30 16.37 -1.10
N GLU A 32 17.84 15.16 -1.18
CA GLU A 32 18.32 14.58 -2.44
C GLU A 32 17.55 13.29 -2.74
N VAL A 33 17.28 13.06 -4.02
CA VAL A 33 16.70 11.80 -4.48
C VAL A 33 17.83 10.84 -4.77
N THR A 34 17.93 9.78 -3.97
CA THR A 34 18.96 8.74 -4.14
C THR A 34 18.63 7.75 -5.24
N GLU A 35 17.34 7.49 -5.46
CA GLU A 35 16.87 6.54 -6.47
C GLU A 35 15.47 6.91 -6.94
N VAL A 36 15.23 6.83 -8.26
CA VAL A 36 13.90 6.95 -8.83
C VAL A 36 13.53 5.62 -9.45
N ILE A 37 12.66 4.88 -8.78
CA ILE A 37 12.18 3.60 -9.27
C ILE A 37 10.77 3.79 -9.81
N SER A 38 10.59 3.51 -11.11
CA SER A 38 9.27 3.51 -11.73
C SER A 38 8.61 2.16 -11.46
N TYR A 39 7.67 2.15 -10.53
CA TYR A 39 6.78 1.02 -10.28
C TYR A 39 5.41 1.32 -10.84
N GLY A 40 4.69 0.30 -11.32
CA GLY A 40 3.24 0.42 -11.43
C GLY A 40 2.67 0.79 -10.05
N ILE A 41 1.63 1.63 -9.99
CA ILE A 41 1.05 2.07 -8.71
C ILE A 41 0.69 0.87 -7.80
N SER A 42 0.28 -0.25 -8.37
CA SER A 42 0.04 -1.50 -7.66
C SER A 42 1.31 -2.08 -7.04
N ASP A 43 2.42 -2.08 -7.77
CA ASP A 43 3.70 -2.62 -7.31
C ASP A 43 4.27 -1.80 -6.16
N TYR A 44 4.06 -0.47 -6.17
CA TYR A 44 4.38 0.39 -5.03
C TYR A 44 3.67 -0.09 -3.75
N TYR A 45 2.34 -0.24 -3.78
CA TYR A 45 1.58 -0.68 -2.61
C TYR A 45 1.95 -2.10 -2.16
N ILE A 46 2.16 -3.02 -3.12
CA ILE A 46 2.56 -4.40 -2.82
C ILE A 46 3.92 -4.40 -2.13
N ASN A 47 4.93 -3.78 -2.73
CA ASN A 47 6.29 -3.80 -2.19
C ASN A 47 6.35 -3.11 -0.83
N HIS A 48 5.63 -2.00 -0.66
CA HIS A 48 5.58 -1.33 0.64
C HIS A 48 4.95 -2.24 1.72
N CYS A 49 3.85 -2.93 1.41
CA CYS A 49 3.23 -3.86 2.35
C CYS A 49 4.14 -5.06 2.67
N LEU A 50 4.72 -5.69 1.64
CA LEU A 50 5.64 -6.82 1.79
C LEU A 50 6.84 -6.47 2.68
N ASN A 51 7.45 -5.31 2.47
CA ASN A 51 8.58 -4.83 3.27
C ASN A 51 8.19 -4.57 4.72
N ARG A 52 7.02 -3.98 4.97
CA ARG A 52 6.53 -3.71 6.34
C ARG A 52 6.20 -5.00 7.09
N TRP A 53 5.66 -6.00 6.40
CA TRP A 53 5.33 -7.29 6.98
C TRP A 53 6.50 -8.28 7.02
N GLN A 54 7.63 -7.94 6.40
CA GLN A 54 8.80 -8.82 6.28
C GLN A 54 8.44 -10.16 5.61
N VAL A 55 7.59 -10.12 4.58
CA VAL A 55 7.19 -11.30 3.79
C VAL A 55 7.44 -11.05 2.31
N ASN A 56 7.45 -12.11 1.51
CA ASN A 56 7.63 -12.02 0.07
C ASN A 56 6.32 -12.30 -0.70
N MET A 57 6.30 -11.96 -1.99
CA MET A 57 5.13 -12.16 -2.83
C MET A 57 4.76 -13.65 -3.01
N ALA A 58 5.74 -14.56 -2.93
CA ALA A 58 5.48 -15.99 -3.03
C ALA A 58 4.62 -16.48 -1.87
N TYR A 59 4.89 -16.00 -0.63
CA TYR A 59 4.05 -16.24 0.54
C TYR A 59 2.63 -15.74 0.28
N ILE A 60 2.46 -14.48 -0.11
CA ILE A 60 1.15 -13.90 -0.39
C ILE A 60 0.38 -14.65 -1.48
N ARG A 61 1.05 -15.27 -2.46
CA ARG A 61 0.44 -16.01 -3.58
C ARG A 61 0.09 -17.47 -3.29
N GLN A 62 0.41 -18.01 -2.11
CA GLN A 62 0.11 -19.41 -1.76
C GLN A 62 -1.39 -19.72 -1.75
N LYS A 63 -1.82 -20.82 -2.36
CA LYS A 63 -3.25 -21.16 -2.46
C LYS A 63 -3.90 -21.43 -1.10
N LYS A 64 -3.17 -22.12 -0.22
CA LYS A 64 -3.52 -22.37 1.18
C LYS A 64 -2.50 -21.64 2.05
N GLY A 65 -2.94 -21.12 3.18
CA GLY A 65 -2.08 -20.47 4.15
C GLY A 65 -2.73 -20.51 5.53
N ASP A 66 -1.93 -20.12 6.52
CA ASP A 66 -2.40 -19.97 7.89
C ASP A 66 -3.27 -18.70 8.04
N LYS A 67 -3.72 -18.44 9.27
CA LYS A 67 -4.51 -17.24 9.57
C LYS A 67 -3.71 -15.94 9.28
N HIS A 68 -2.39 -15.98 9.39
CA HIS A 68 -1.51 -14.82 9.16
C HIS A 68 -1.49 -14.47 7.67
N HIS A 69 -1.18 -15.44 6.82
CA HIS A 69 -1.22 -15.33 5.36
C HIS A 69 -2.56 -14.78 4.86
N ILE A 70 -3.66 -15.34 5.38
CA ILE A 70 -5.01 -14.95 4.98
C ILE A 70 -5.28 -13.48 5.35
N ALA A 71 -4.85 -13.05 6.54
CA ALA A 71 -4.99 -11.67 6.99
C ALA A 71 -4.21 -10.69 6.10
N LEU A 72 -2.93 -10.96 5.83
CA LEU A 72 -2.10 -10.11 4.97
C LEU A 72 -2.69 -9.99 3.56
N ARG A 73 -3.16 -11.11 2.99
CA ARG A 73 -3.82 -11.11 1.68
C ARG A 73 -5.11 -10.29 1.68
N GLN A 74 -5.92 -10.37 2.74
CA GLN A 74 -7.15 -9.58 2.87
C GLN A 74 -6.85 -8.07 2.91
N ILE A 75 -5.85 -7.67 3.69
CA ILE A 75 -5.41 -6.27 3.77
C ILE A 75 -4.92 -5.81 2.40
N LEU A 76 -4.09 -6.60 1.72
CA LEU A 76 -3.54 -6.23 0.43
C LEU A 76 -4.63 -6.10 -0.65
N CYS A 77 -5.63 -7.00 -0.67
CA CYS A 77 -6.80 -6.86 -1.52
C CYS A 77 -7.54 -5.54 -1.29
N PHE A 78 -7.72 -5.14 -0.04
CA PHE A 78 -8.37 -3.89 0.33
C PHE A 78 -7.58 -2.67 -0.15
N ILE A 79 -6.28 -2.60 0.17
CA ILE A 79 -5.40 -1.49 -0.22
C ILE A 79 -5.38 -1.37 -1.74
N LEU A 80 -5.15 -2.47 -2.46
CA LEU A 80 -5.14 -2.45 -3.92
C LEU A 80 -6.47 -2.01 -4.51
N ARG A 81 -7.60 -2.45 -3.95
CA ARG A 81 -8.91 -2.01 -4.46
C ARG A 81 -9.15 -0.53 -4.25
N LYS A 82 -8.67 0.01 -3.14
CA LYS A 82 -8.97 1.36 -2.68
C LYS A 82 -8.05 2.41 -3.29
N GLU A 83 -6.75 2.12 -3.31
CA GLU A 83 -5.73 3.08 -3.71
C GLU A 83 -5.31 2.94 -5.18
N THR A 84 -5.90 1.99 -5.90
CA THR A 84 -5.66 1.80 -7.34
C THR A 84 -6.96 1.72 -8.12
N LYS A 85 -6.86 1.83 -9.45
CA LYS A 85 -7.99 1.63 -10.38
C LYS A 85 -8.17 0.16 -10.80
N LEU A 86 -7.52 -0.78 -10.11
CA LEU A 86 -7.61 -2.20 -10.47
C LEU A 86 -9.01 -2.76 -10.20
N THR A 87 -9.49 -3.54 -11.16
CA THR A 87 -10.69 -4.38 -11.02
C THR A 87 -10.42 -5.58 -10.12
N TYR A 88 -11.46 -6.18 -9.55
CA TYR A 88 -11.33 -7.41 -8.74
C TYR A 88 -10.64 -8.55 -9.51
N ASN A 89 -10.88 -8.66 -10.82
CA ASN A 89 -10.21 -9.64 -11.69
C ASN A 89 -8.71 -9.38 -11.82
N GLN A 90 -8.30 -8.12 -11.97
CA GLN A 90 -6.88 -7.77 -12.05
C GLN A 90 -6.17 -8.02 -10.71
N ILE A 91 -6.80 -7.67 -9.59
CA ILE A 91 -6.28 -7.97 -8.25
C ILE A 91 -6.14 -9.49 -8.06
N ALA A 92 -7.15 -10.27 -8.47
CA ALA A 92 -7.12 -11.73 -8.37
C ALA A 92 -5.94 -12.33 -9.15
N LYS A 93 -5.74 -11.89 -10.41
CA LYS A 93 -4.59 -12.30 -11.23
C LYS A 93 -3.27 -11.93 -10.56
N LEU A 94 -3.15 -10.71 -10.05
CA LEU A 94 -1.93 -10.20 -9.45
C LEU A 94 -1.54 -10.97 -8.17
N LEU A 95 -2.53 -11.36 -7.36
CA LEU A 95 -2.35 -12.11 -6.11
C LEU A 95 -2.44 -13.64 -6.26
N ASN A 96 -2.52 -14.15 -7.49
CA ASN A 96 -2.71 -15.58 -7.79
C ASN A 96 -3.93 -16.19 -7.07
N ILE A 97 -5.03 -15.44 -7.03
CA ILE A 97 -6.31 -15.86 -6.47
C ILE A 97 -7.18 -16.40 -7.61
N LYS A 98 -7.73 -17.60 -7.43
CA LYS A 98 -8.48 -18.32 -8.48
C LYS A 98 -9.70 -17.55 -9.00
N ASP A 99 -10.42 -16.86 -8.11
CA ASP A 99 -11.67 -16.19 -8.45
C ASP A 99 -11.76 -14.80 -7.81
N HIS A 100 -12.24 -13.82 -8.57
CA HIS A 100 -12.52 -12.46 -8.12
C HIS A 100 -13.56 -12.39 -6.99
N GLY A 101 -14.47 -13.36 -6.90
CA GLY A 101 -15.37 -13.51 -5.73
C GLY A 101 -14.61 -13.67 -4.42
N THR A 102 -13.43 -14.30 -4.44
CA THR A 102 -12.55 -14.41 -3.26
C THR A 102 -11.96 -13.05 -2.88
N VAL A 103 -11.63 -12.20 -3.85
CA VAL A 103 -11.16 -10.82 -3.59
C VAL A 103 -12.27 -9.98 -2.97
N ILE A 104 -13.49 -10.07 -3.51
CA ILE A 104 -14.66 -9.36 -2.94
C ILE A 104 -14.90 -9.79 -1.50
N ASN A 105 -14.89 -11.10 -1.22
CA ASN A 105 -15.08 -11.64 0.12
C ASN A 105 -13.95 -11.23 1.07
N ALA A 106 -12.71 -11.18 0.60
CA ALA A 106 -11.56 -10.73 1.38
C ALA A 106 -11.72 -9.28 1.83
N ILE A 107 -12.15 -8.40 0.92
CA ILE A 107 -12.39 -6.97 1.19
C ILE A 107 -13.56 -6.79 2.15
N LYS A 108 -14.69 -7.50 1.93
CA LYS A 108 -15.85 -7.47 2.83
C LYS A 108 -15.46 -7.89 4.25
N ARG A 109 -14.70 -8.98 4.38
CA ARG A 109 -14.20 -9.44 5.69
C ARG A 109 -13.33 -8.38 6.35
N PHE A 110 -12.37 -7.83 5.61
CA PHE A 110 -11.49 -6.79 6.13
C PHE A 110 -12.25 -5.53 6.61
N ASN A 111 -13.24 -5.06 5.84
CA ASN A 111 -14.09 -3.95 6.24
C ASN A 111 -14.85 -4.26 7.53
N ASN A 112 -15.39 -5.47 7.67
CA ASN A 112 -16.04 -5.89 8.91
C ASN A 112 -15.07 -5.87 10.09
N TYR A 113 -13.85 -6.37 9.90
CA TYR A 113 -12.83 -6.39 10.94
C TYR A 113 -12.38 -4.99 11.38
N ILE A 114 -12.27 -4.04 10.45
CA ILE A 114 -12.06 -2.62 10.81
C ILE A 114 -13.27 -2.11 11.61
N ALA A 115 -14.49 -2.38 11.16
CA ALA A 115 -15.70 -1.90 11.82
C ALA A 115 -15.84 -2.43 13.25
N THR A 116 -15.39 -3.67 13.50
CA THR A 116 -15.42 -4.34 14.80
C THR A 116 -14.16 -4.12 15.65
N ASN A 117 -13.16 -3.37 15.15
CA ASN A 117 -11.84 -3.24 15.78
C ASN A 117 -11.19 -4.59 16.15
N ASP A 118 -11.19 -5.54 15.22
CA ASP A 118 -10.57 -6.86 15.44
C ASP A 118 -9.06 -6.72 15.75
N PRO A 119 -8.60 -7.09 16.96
CA PRO A 119 -7.21 -6.86 17.37
C PRO A 119 -6.21 -7.63 16.52
N TYR A 120 -6.59 -8.83 16.08
CA TYR A 120 -5.71 -9.70 15.33
C TYR A 120 -5.40 -9.13 13.95
N LEU A 121 -6.37 -8.54 13.26
CA LEU A 121 -6.14 -7.93 11.95
C LEU A 121 -5.52 -6.54 12.05
N LEU A 122 -5.89 -5.76 13.07
CA LEU A 122 -5.33 -4.43 13.28
C LEU A 122 -3.81 -4.45 13.47
N GLN A 123 -3.25 -5.51 14.07
CA GLN A 123 -1.79 -5.64 14.21
C GLN A 123 -1.05 -5.65 12.85
N PHE A 124 -1.70 -6.15 11.79
CA PHE A 124 -1.13 -6.23 10.44
C PHE A 124 -1.48 -5.01 9.58
N TYR A 125 -2.62 -4.37 9.84
CA TYR A 125 -3.03 -3.17 9.11
C TYR A 125 -2.35 -1.91 9.63
N ASN A 126 -2.18 -1.78 10.95
CA ASN A 126 -1.60 -0.57 11.56
C ASN A 126 -0.22 -0.18 11.00
N PRO A 127 0.70 -1.11 10.67
CA PRO A 127 1.98 -0.77 10.07
C PRO A 127 1.93 -0.28 8.62
N VAL A 128 0.77 -0.33 7.97
CA VAL A 128 0.57 0.06 6.56
C VAL A 128 -0.63 1.00 6.38
N LYS A 129 -1.27 1.44 7.47
CA LYS A 129 -2.52 2.23 7.42
C LYS A 129 -2.30 3.61 6.79
N GLU A 130 -1.08 4.13 6.87
CA GLU A 130 -0.68 5.40 6.27
C GLU A 130 -0.75 5.38 4.74
N LEU A 131 -0.77 4.20 4.13
CA LEU A 131 -0.95 4.03 2.69
C LEU A 131 -2.39 4.34 2.24
N VAL A 132 -3.35 4.40 3.17
CA VAL A 132 -4.77 4.53 2.85
C VAL A 132 -5.23 5.96 3.08
N THR A 133 -5.55 6.67 2.01
CA THR A 133 -5.80 8.13 2.01
C THR A 133 -7.15 8.55 2.62
N SER A 134 -7.98 7.61 3.05
CA SER A 134 -9.21 7.89 3.82
C SER A 134 -9.63 6.63 4.57
N ILE A 135 -9.85 6.67 5.87
CA ILE A 135 -10.57 5.58 6.55
C ILE A 135 -12.06 5.79 6.20
N PRO A 136 -12.86 4.77 5.84
CA PRO A 136 -14.30 4.97 5.79
C PRO A 136 -14.73 5.36 7.21
N HIS A 137 -14.98 6.66 7.41
CA HIS A 137 -15.68 7.11 8.60
C HIS A 137 -17.06 6.46 8.58
N LYS A 138 -17.44 5.91 9.73
CA LYS A 138 -18.78 5.37 10.00
C LYS A 138 -19.86 6.33 9.53
#